data_AF-A0A518HKL6-F1
#
_entry.id   AF-A0A518HKL6-F1
#
_cell.length_a   1.000
_cell.length_b   1.000
_cell.length_c   1.000
_cell.angle_alpha   90.00
_cell.angle_beta   90.00
_cell.angle_gamma   90.00
#
_symmetry.space_group_name_H-M   'P 1'
#
loop_
_entity.id
_entity.type
_entity.pdbx_description
1 polymer ?
#
loop_
_entity_poly.entity_id
_entity_poly.type
_entity_poly.pdbx_seq_one_letter_code
_entity_poly.pdbx_strand_id
1 'polypeptide(L)'
;MAQKDRSERKCLINGRTSGCHTQSSERSLAARPRPTRRRRLVGETLEPRHLLATLADAPGGAAVPSPEFAPACDAAPINASQIAATANATTPLVEYFLTARDFEDQLLPVVNGEVEVGVGIENSFFLEVAYSDLRTFGDDLGAFGVHVNLDVSQPGLLQPVLRETQRIIFGEEIYSASSGSAAFTMEGASQTYVADFADISNEPFAEVKAALNFLGYQPSQYEVIGLPSSDLLIEVRFVDPAFANIDLPNLIVTSNFDVTVPTSVDEFSPLLADGVTPNPDALRFNLDTRSRTFNNNQRFFYLLNRGTIDMASGFIDVGGTGLIPAAGGGVRGLTQDGQFIEPFDVFRLEVFLTEPLRSPLIINTTPSAGFEPLLLFGENQVVPAEAVLVDADASVTLVTAEPTVQQIVINEGASSRSQVTSVTVTFGETLQTEPLQSAFTLVNTSTSTPVGLIDVAASLNDGMTTVTLTFDGESTVNRNGIGAQGNSLADGNYRLHIDASDIRSVRGFEMFRDVVFGEQAVDGLFRLYGDSDGDRDVDGQDYGRFGLTFLATAGQARFNAQLDSDGDGDVDGQDYGRFGLNFLKRI
;
A
#
# COMPACT_ATOMS: atom_id res chain seq x y z
N MET A 1 37.59 -33.74 -19.19
CA MET A 1 37.00 -35.10 -19.14
C MET A 1 35.62 -34.95 -18.51
N ALA A 2 34.56 -34.68 -19.27
CA ALA A 2 33.79 -35.57 -20.15
C ALA A 2 32.78 -36.46 -19.40
N GLN A 3 31.50 -36.05 -19.42
CA GLN A 3 30.27 -36.81 -19.78
C GLN A 3 29.08 -36.13 -19.06
N LYS A 4 28.17 -35.40 -19.71
CA LYS A 4 27.13 -35.82 -20.67
C LYS A 4 26.20 -36.89 -20.07
N ASP A 5 25.02 -36.48 -19.62
CA ASP A 5 23.84 -37.34 -19.74
C ASP A 5 22.57 -36.54 -20.04
N ARG A 6 21.82 -37.04 -21.02
CA ARG A 6 20.55 -36.50 -21.54
C ARG A 6 19.45 -37.46 -21.08
N SER A 7 18.42 -36.95 -20.40
CA SER A 7 17.20 -37.72 -20.19
C SER A 7 16.15 -37.39 -21.26
N GLU A 8 15.87 -38.37 -22.12
CA GLU A 8 14.66 -38.42 -22.94
C GLU A 8 13.46 -38.84 -22.07
N ARG A 9 12.31 -38.19 -22.25
CA ARG A 9 10.99 -38.80 -22.02
C ARG A 9 10.11 -38.57 -23.23
N LYS A 10 9.64 -39.66 -23.82
CA LYS A 10 8.55 -39.72 -24.79
C LYS A 10 7.22 -39.71 -24.05
N CYS A 11 6.23 -39.01 -24.59
CA CYS A 11 4.85 -39.47 -24.59
C CYS A 11 4.13 -38.95 -25.85
N LEU A 12 3.53 -39.88 -26.58
CA LEU A 12 2.68 -39.65 -27.76
C LEU A 12 1.27 -39.19 -27.31
N ILE A 13 0.56 -38.43 -28.15
CA ILE A 13 -0.71 -38.85 -28.81
C ILE A 13 -1.32 -37.68 -29.64
N ASN A 14 -2.05 -38.08 -30.69
CA ASN A 14 -2.93 -37.35 -31.62
C ASN A 14 -2.31 -36.79 -32.91
N GLY A 15 -2.42 -37.62 -33.94
CA GLY A 15 -1.88 -37.39 -35.27
C GLY A 15 -2.71 -36.46 -36.13
N ARG A 16 -1.98 -35.75 -36.99
CA ARG A 16 -2.31 -35.57 -38.41
C ARG A 16 -1.02 -35.19 -39.13
N THR A 17 -0.64 -36.04 -40.07
CA THR A 17 0.47 -35.83 -41.00
C THR A 17 0.09 -34.80 -42.04
N SER A 18 0.96 -33.82 -42.29
CA SER A 18 1.15 -33.18 -43.60
C SER A 18 2.55 -32.60 -43.63
N GLY A 19 3.42 -33.18 -44.45
CA GLY A 19 4.81 -32.76 -44.58
C GLY A 19 4.99 -31.60 -45.54
N CYS A 20 6.11 -30.91 -45.42
CA CYS A 20 6.82 -30.43 -46.60
C CYS A 20 8.32 -30.29 -46.33
N HIS A 21 9.07 -30.61 -47.38
CA HIS A 21 10.51 -30.72 -47.43
C HIS A 21 11.23 -29.37 -47.28
N THR A 22 12.37 -29.46 -46.62
CA THR A 22 13.57 -28.63 -46.75
C THR A 22 13.95 -28.30 -48.19
N GLN A 23 14.36 -27.05 -48.45
CA GLN A 23 15.51 -26.81 -49.33
C GLN A 23 16.23 -25.50 -48.99
N SER A 24 17.53 -25.68 -48.72
CA SER A 24 18.56 -24.68 -48.58
C SER A 24 18.90 -24.03 -49.92
N SER A 25 19.40 -22.80 -49.89
CA SER A 25 20.59 -22.46 -50.68
C SER A 25 21.29 -21.25 -50.10
N GLU A 26 22.55 -21.47 -49.72
CA GLU A 26 23.57 -20.44 -49.56
C GLU A 26 23.94 -19.86 -50.93
N ARG A 27 24.28 -18.57 -51.01
CA ARG A 27 25.44 -18.13 -51.80
C ARG A 27 25.94 -16.74 -51.42
N SER A 28 27.26 -16.69 -51.35
CA SER A 28 28.15 -15.60 -50.93
C SER A 28 28.71 -14.82 -52.14
N LEU A 29 29.09 -13.55 -51.93
CA LEU A 29 30.39 -12.91 -52.27
C LEU A 29 30.33 -11.44 -52.79
N ALA A 30 30.99 -10.57 -52.02
CA ALA A 30 32.05 -9.60 -52.39
C ALA A 30 31.78 -8.24 -53.10
N ALA A 31 32.08 -7.17 -52.33
CA ALA A 31 33.10 -6.10 -52.55
C ALA A 31 32.96 -4.96 -53.61
N ARG A 32 32.73 -3.71 -53.10
CA ARG A 32 33.32 -2.33 -53.35
C ARG A 32 33.46 -1.78 -54.82
N PRO A 33 33.68 -0.46 -55.11
CA PRO A 33 33.73 0.80 -54.31
C PRO A 33 32.93 2.04 -54.90
N ARG A 34 32.98 3.18 -54.18
CA ARG A 34 32.61 4.62 -54.51
C ARG A 34 33.19 5.15 -55.85
N PRO A 35 32.81 6.32 -56.46
CA PRO A 35 32.44 7.66 -55.90
C PRO A 35 31.27 8.39 -56.67
N THR A 36 30.72 9.58 -56.32
CA THR A 36 31.25 10.95 -56.48
C THR A 36 30.25 12.05 -56.01
N ARG A 37 30.80 13.08 -55.35
CA ARG A 37 30.45 14.53 -55.26
C ARG A 37 29.20 15.13 -55.96
N ARG A 38 28.47 15.98 -55.21
CA ARG A 38 28.03 17.40 -55.48
C ARG A 38 27.33 17.89 -54.18
N ARG A 39 27.79 18.83 -53.34
CA ARG A 39 28.08 20.29 -53.37
C ARG A 39 26.87 21.22 -53.59
N ARG A 40 26.59 22.04 -52.54
CA ARG A 40 25.94 23.39 -52.49
C ARG A 40 24.40 23.43 -52.65
N LEU A 41 23.58 24.27 -51.98
CA LEU A 41 23.69 25.52 -51.19
C LEU A 41 22.44 25.66 -50.28
N VAL A 42 22.53 26.48 -49.21
CA VAL A 42 21.57 27.52 -48.71
C VAL A 42 20.08 27.13 -48.73
N GLY A 43 19.38 27.04 -47.60
CA GLY A 43 19.26 28.03 -46.53
C GLY A 43 17.89 28.71 -46.68
N GLU A 44 16.95 28.45 -45.78
CA GLU A 44 15.82 29.33 -45.48
C GLU A 44 15.07 28.81 -44.24
N THR A 45 15.18 29.60 -43.18
CA THR A 45 14.41 29.61 -41.94
C THR A 45 12.96 30.03 -42.22
N LEU A 46 12.00 29.25 -41.72
CA LEU A 46 10.59 29.66 -41.63
C LEU A 46 10.23 29.88 -40.16
N GLU A 47 10.20 31.15 -39.79
CA GLU A 47 9.58 31.70 -38.58
C GLU A 47 8.05 31.78 -38.75
N PRO A 48 7.27 31.64 -37.67
CA PRO A 48 5.98 32.30 -37.54
C PRO A 48 6.04 33.40 -36.46
N ARG A 49 5.94 34.66 -36.91
CA ARG A 49 5.75 35.85 -36.09
C ARG A 49 4.35 35.90 -35.48
N HIS A 50 4.33 36.22 -34.18
CA HIS A 50 3.46 37.17 -33.46
C HIS A 50 2.06 37.48 -33.99
N LEU A 51 1.07 37.24 -33.12
CA LEU A 51 -0.14 38.05 -33.01
C LEU A 51 -0.19 38.65 -31.60
N LEU A 52 -0.04 39.96 -31.48
CA LEU A 52 -0.21 40.70 -30.23
C LEU A 52 -1.04 41.96 -30.52
N ALA A 53 -1.86 42.27 -29.51
CA ALA A 53 -2.47 43.55 -29.17
C ALA A 53 -3.78 43.94 -29.85
N THR A 54 -4.81 44.08 -29.01
CA THR A 54 -5.45 45.40 -28.78
C THR A 54 -6.01 45.46 -27.36
N LEU A 55 -5.31 46.20 -26.49
CA LEU A 55 -5.80 46.78 -25.24
C LEU A 55 -5.90 48.30 -25.49
N ALA A 56 -7.07 48.88 -25.25
CA ALA A 56 -7.29 50.32 -25.28
C ALA A 56 -7.99 50.74 -23.99
N ASP A 57 -7.32 51.62 -23.24
CA ASP A 57 -7.81 52.40 -22.12
C ASP A 57 -9.01 53.29 -22.51
N ALA A 58 -9.96 53.46 -21.57
CA ALA A 58 -10.41 54.78 -21.09
C ALA A 58 -11.44 54.64 -19.93
N PRO A 59 -11.57 55.67 -19.05
CA PRO A 59 -11.98 55.54 -17.65
C PRO A 59 -13.42 55.99 -17.37
N GLY A 60 -13.95 55.65 -16.18
CA GLY A 60 -15.15 56.31 -15.64
C GLY A 60 -15.85 55.52 -14.55
N GLY A 61 -15.78 56.00 -13.30
CA GLY A 61 -16.39 55.36 -12.15
C GLY A 61 -17.93 55.43 -12.11
N ALA A 62 -18.52 54.37 -11.58
CA ALA A 62 -19.79 54.38 -10.86
C ALA A 62 -19.81 53.17 -9.91
N ALA A 63 -20.18 53.41 -8.66
CA ALA A 63 -20.30 52.40 -7.62
C ALA A 63 -21.34 51.33 -8.01
N VAL A 64 -20.95 50.06 -7.96
CA VAL A 64 -21.84 48.90 -8.11
C VAL A 64 -22.15 48.36 -6.71
N PRO A 65 -23.42 48.09 -6.37
CA PRO A 65 -23.80 47.60 -5.05
C PRO A 65 -23.36 46.15 -4.84
N SER A 66 -22.97 45.84 -3.60
CA SER A 66 -22.59 44.51 -3.13
C SER A 66 -23.64 43.45 -3.45
N PRO A 67 -23.28 42.29 -4.01
CA PRO A 67 -24.23 41.19 -4.13
C PRO A 67 -24.43 40.54 -2.76
N GLU A 68 -25.70 40.40 -2.36
CA GLU A 68 -26.14 39.58 -1.23
C GLU A 68 -25.70 38.13 -1.44
N PHE A 69 -25.00 37.56 -0.45
CA PHE A 69 -24.71 36.14 -0.40
C PHE A 69 -26.01 35.36 -0.12
N ALA A 70 -26.45 34.58 -1.10
CA ALA A 70 -27.46 33.54 -0.89
C ALA A 70 -26.87 32.40 -0.03
N PRO A 71 -27.65 31.77 0.86
CA PRO A 71 -27.16 30.72 1.73
C PRO A 71 -26.89 29.43 0.95
N ALA A 72 -25.92 28.66 1.45
CA ALA A 72 -25.50 27.36 0.95
C ALA A 72 -26.70 26.43 0.69
N CYS A 73 -26.71 25.78 -0.48
CA CYS A 73 -27.61 24.67 -0.74
C CYS A 73 -27.24 23.51 0.18
N ASP A 74 -28.19 23.12 1.04
CA ASP A 74 -28.23 21.82 1.70
C ASP A 74 -28.22 20.71 0.63
N ALA A 75 -27.08 20.05 0.45
CA ALA A 75 -27.04 18.79 -0.28
C ALA A 75 -27.56 17.68 0.66
N ALA A 76 -28.77 17.20 0.39
CA ALA A 76 -29.30 16.00 1.01
C ALA A 76 -28.42 14.77 0.66
N PRO A 77 -28.29 13.77 1.53
CA PRO A 77 -27.53 12.56 1.23
C PRO A 77 -28.18 11.81 0.07
N ILE A 78 -27.42 11.59 -1.00
CA ILE A 78 -27.87 10.78 -2.14
C ILE A 78 -27.80 9.32 -1.71
N ASN A 79 -28.96 8.66 -1.59
CA ASN A 79 -29.04 7.23 -1.32
C ASN A 79 -28.48 6.44 -2.52
N ALA A 80 -27.55 5.53 -2.25
CA ALA A 80 -26.84 4.66 -3.21
C ALA A 80 -27.71 3.60 -3.93
N SER A 81 -29.01 3.82 -4.07
CA SER A 81 -29.96 2.86 -4.65
C SER A 81 -30.81 3.41 -5.80
N GLN A 82 -30.43 4.56 -6.38
CA GLN A 82 -31.14 5.16 -7.53
C GLN A 82 -30.25 5.51 -8.75
N ILE A 83 -29.03 4.98 -8.85
CA ILE A 83 -28.18 5.18 -10.05
C ILE A 83 -28.61 4.25 -11.21
N ALA A 84 -29.53 3.31 -10.98
CA ALA A 84 -30.10 2.52 -12.07
C ALA A 84 -31.34 3.21 -12.70
N ALA A 85 -31.19 3.53 -14.00
CA ALA A 85 -32.23 3.91 -14.96
C ALA A 85 -32.61 5.40 -15.06
N THR A 86 -31.78 6.16 -15.78
CA THR A 86 -32.28 7.09 -16.81
C THR A 86 -31.30 7.19 -17.97
N ALA A 87 -31.08 6.05 -18.64
CA ALA A 87 -30.37 6.02 -19.92
C ALA A 87 -31.27 6.60 -21.03
N ASN A 88 -31.00 7.84 -21.46
CA ASN A 88 -31.09 8.09 -22.89
C ASN A 88 -30.02 7.20 -23.52
N ALA A 89 -30.43 6.20 -24.31
CA ALA A 89 -29.56 5.11 -24.75
C ALA A 89 -28.49 5.60 -25.75
N THR A 90 -27.43 6.22 -25.25
CA THR A 90 -26.13 6.28 -25.91
C THR A 90 -25.51 4.89 -25.78
N THR A 91 -25.13 4.30 -26.92
CA THR A 91 -24.30 3.09 -26.92
C THR A 91 -23.01 3.41 -26.15
N PRO A 92 -22.65 2.63 -25.13
CA PRO A 92 -21.43 2.89 -24.37
C PRO A 92 -20.23 2.76 -25.32
N LEU A 93 -19.31 3.71 -25.21
CA LEU A 93 -18.10 3.80 -26.04
C LEU A 93 -16.86 3.33 -25.28
N VAL A 94 -16.86 3.46 -23.97
CA VAL A 94 -15.75 3.07 -23.10
C VAL A 94 -16.29 2.42 -21.85
N GLU A 95 -15.53 1.47 -21.30
CA GLU A 95 -15.74 0.88 -19.98
C GLU A 95 -14.54 1.17 -19.09
N TYR A 96 -14.77 1.58 -17.85
CA TYR A 96 -13.71 1.82 -16.86
C TYR A 96 -13.51 0.64 -15.92
N PHE A 97 -12.26 0.47 -15.48
CA PHE A 97 -11.84 -0.55 -14.54
C PHE A 97 -11.07 0.10 -13.40
N LEU A 98 -11.26 -0.40 -12.19
CA LEU A 98 -10.48 -0.06 -11.01
C LEU A 98 -9.96 -1.34 -10.36
N THR A 99 -8.66 -1.42 -10.13
CA THR A 99 -8.05 -2.56 -9.42
C THR A 99 -7.10 -2.08 -8.33
N ALA A 100 -6.84 -2.94 -7.34
CA ALA A 100 -5.86 -2.70 -6.29
C ALA A 100 -4.67 -3.65 -6.47
N ARG A 101 -3.44 -3.13 -6.32
CA ARG A 101 -2.19 -3.84 -6.61
C ARG A 101 -1.09 -3.60 -5.58
N ASP A 102 -0.19 -4.55 -5.45
CA ASP A 102 1.02 -4.41 -4.63
C ASP A 102 2.19 -3.75 -5.41
N PHE A 103 3.32 -3.57 -4.72
CA PHE A 103 4.55 -3.02 -5.29
C PHE A 103 5.23 -3.92 -6.33
N GLU A 104 4.91 -5.22 -6.32
CA GLU A 104 5.38 -6.20 -7.31
C GLU A 104 4.44 -6.27 -8.52
N ASP A 105 3.51 -5.30 -8.59
CA ASP A 105 2.56 -5.14 -9.68
C ASP A 105 1.61 -6.35 -9.82
N GLN A 106 1.37 -7.07 -8.72
CA GLN A 106 0.38 -8.14 -8.63
C GLN A 106 -0.97 -7.59 -8.15
N LEU A 107 -2.06 -8.17 -8.64
CA LEU A 107 -3.40 -7.87 -8.14
C LEU A 107 -3.50 -8.31 -6.68
N LEU A 108 -4.00 -7.42 -5.82
CA LEU A 108 -4.32 -7.80 -4.46
C LEU A 108 -5.47 -8.84 -4.47
N PRO A 109 -5.40 -9.89 -3.63
CA PRO A 109 -6.43 -10.93 -3.61
C PRO A 109 -7.81 -10.38 -3.26
N VAL A 110 -8.81 -10.80 -4.03
CA VAL A 110 -10.22 -10.50 -3.76
C VAL A 110 -10.86 -11.71 -3.10
N VAL A 111 -11.38 -11.54 -1.89
CA VAL A 111 -12.10 -12.58 -1.14
C VAL A 111 -13.53 -12.10 -0.92
N ASN A 112 -14.51 -12.83 -1.43
CA ASN A 112 -15.93 -12.46 -1.37
C ASN A 112 -16.27 -11.06 -1.93
N GLY A 113 -15.49 -10.57 -2.90
CA GLY A 113 -15.66 -9.24 -3.50
C GLY A 113 -14.96 -8.11 -2.75
N GLU A 114 -14.19 -8.43 -1.70
CA GLU A 114 -13.45 -7.47 -0.89
C GLU A 114 -11.95 -7.68 -1.03
N VAL A 115 -11.18 -6.59 -1.00
CA VAL A 115 -9.72 -6.59 -0.97
C VAL A 115 -9.28 -6.29 0.45
N GLU A 116 -8.53 -7.21 1.04
CA GLU A 116 -7.92 -7.04 2.35
C GLU A 116 -6.65 -6.18 2.24
N VAL A 117 -6.61 -5.07 2.98
CA VAL A 117 -5.47 -4.14 3.04
C VAL A 117 -5.08 -3.85 4.49
N GLY A 118 -3.84 -3.42 4.67
CA GLY A 118 -3.33 -2.98 5.97
C GLY A 118 -3.60 -1.51 6.24
N VAL A 119 -3.26 -1.07 7.44
CA VAL A 119 -3.32 0.33 7.87
C VAL A 119 -1.89 0.86 7.95
N GLY A 120 -1.69 2.15 7.68
CA GLY A 120 -0.38 2.78 7.70
C GLY A 120 0.31 2.79 6.32
N ILE A 121 1.24 3.73 6.16
CA ILE A 121 1.92 4.00 4.88
C ILE A 121 2.84 2.84 4.46
N GLU A 122 3.34 2.06 5.42
CA GLU A 122 4.09 0.83 5.22
C GLU A 122 3.25 -0.28 4.58
N ASN A 123 1.92 -0.18 4.68
CA ASN A 123 0.94 -1.07 4.06
C ASN A 123 0.28 -0.44 2.82
N SER A 124 0.94 0.56 2.21
CA SER A 124 0.45 1.20 0.99
C SER A 124 0.33 0.21 -0.18
N PHE A 125 -0.56 0.56 -1.11
CA PHE A 125 -0.87 -0.22 -2.31
C PHE A 125 -1.25 0.73 -3.45
N PHE A 126 -1.38 0.22 -4.66
CA PHE A 126 -1.74 1.00 -5.83
C PHE A 126 -3.21 0.81 -6.19
N LEU A 127 -3.93 1.91 -6.37
CA LEU A 127 -5.17 1.92 -7.14
C LEU A 127 -4.84 2.18 -8.60
N GLU A 128 -5.34 1.34 -9.48
CA GLU A 128 -5.05 1.39 -10.91
C GLU A 128 -6.32 1.55 -11.73
N VAL A 129 -6.31 2.55 -12.58
CA VAL A 129 -7.38 2.84 -13.52
C VAL A 129 -7.00 2.33 -14.90
N ALA A 130 -7.89 1.56 -15.51
CA ALA A 130 -7.77 1.09 -16.88
C ALA A 130 -9.10 1.29 -17.63
N TYR A 131 -9.09 1.15 -18.95
CA TYR A 131 -10.31 1.23 -19.75
C TYR A 131 -10.31 0.24 -20.91
N SER A 132 -11.51 -0.12 -21.38
CA SER A 132 -11.71 -0.79 -22.67
C SER A 132 -12.43 0.15 -23.64
N ASP A 133 -12.03 0.18 -24.90
CA ASP A 133 -12.72 0.86 -25.98
C ASP A 133 -13.78 -0.09 -26.58
N LEU A 134 -15.05 0.23 -26.39
CA LEU A 134 -16.16 -0.62 -26.81
C LEU A 134 -16.55 -0.41 -28.29
N ARG A 135 -15.84 0.46 -29.00
CA ARG A 135 -16.08 0.69 -30.43
C ARG A 135 -15.60 -0.51 -31.24
N THR A 136 -16.44 -0.98 -32.15
CA THR A 136 -16.22 -2.24 -32.88
C THR A 136 -15.60 -2.07 -34.27
N PHE A 137 -15.41 -0.83 -34.72
CA PHE A 137 -14.88 -0.49 -36.03
C PHE A 137 -13.95 0.73 -35.93
N GLY A 138 -13.04 0.86 -36.89
CA GLY A 138 -12.03 1.93 -36.91
C GLY A 138 -10.63 1.41 -36.59
N ASP A 139 -9.62 2.07 -37.16
CA ASP A 139 -8.20 1.85 -36.82
C ASP A 139 -7.72 2.84 -35.73
N ASP A 140 -8.62 3.72 -35.31
CA ASP A 140 -8.51 4.81 -34.35
C ASP A 140 -9.05 4.42 -32.96
N LEU A 141 -8.75 3.20 -32.52
CA LEU A 141 -9.13 2.70 -31.19
C LEU A 141 -8.19 3.21 -30.09
N GLY A 142 -8.77 3.39 -28.91
CA GLY A 142 -8.16 3.88 -27.69
C GLY A 142 -8.48 5.35 -27.38
N ALA A 143 -8.08 5.76 -26.19
CA ALA A 143 -8.17 7.11 -25.67
C ALA A 143 -6.81 7.81 -25.75
N PHE A 144 -6.82 9.09 -26.10
CA PHE A 144 -5.65 9.96 -25.99
C PHE A 144 -5.72 10.87 -24.76
N GLY A 145 -6.87 10.99 -24.11
CA GLY A 145 -7.01 11.69 -22.84
C GLY A 145 -8.02 10.99 -21.95
N VAL A 146 -7.64 10.71 -20.70
CA VAL A 146 -8.50 10.06 -19.71
C VAL A 146 -8.31 10.75 -18.37
N HIS A 147 -9.40 11.24 -17.79
CA HIS A 147 -9.46 11.86 -16.47
C HIS A 147 -10.71 11.37 -15.73
N VAL A 148 -10.50 10.92 -14.50
CA VAL A 148 -11.53 10.28 -13.67
C VAL A 148 -11.59 10.91 -12.29
N ASN A 149 -12.72 10.72 -11.61
CA ASN A 149 -12.79 10.84 -10.17
C ASN A 149 -12.68 9.46 -9.55
N LEU A 150 -12.06 9.39 -8.38
CA LEU A 150 -12.08 8.21 -7.51
C LEU A 150 -12.88 8.59 -6.27
N ASP A 151 -14.18 8.26 -6.30
CA ASP A 151 -15.14 8.60 -5.25
C ASP A 151 -14.99 7.62 -4.07
N VAL A 152 -14.64 8.14 -2.90
CA VAL A 152 -14.36 7.33 -1.69
C VAL A 152 -15.56 7.37 -0.75
N SER A 153 -16.12 6.21 -0.39
CA SER A 153 -17.38 6.15 0.39
C SER A 153 -17.27 6.62 1.84
N GLN A 154 -16.05 6.68 2.39
CA GLN A 154 -15.79 7.19 3.74
C GLN A 154 -14.65 8.23 3.68
N PRO A 155 -14.96 9.51 3.92
CA PRO A 155 -13.99 10.61 3.94
C PRO A 155 -12.80 10.36 4.88
N GLY A 156 -11.62 10.85 4.52
CA GLY A 156 -10.47 10.89 5.44
C GLY A 156 -9.64 9.60 5.55
N LEU A 157 -10.23 8.44 5.25
CA LEU A 157 -9.62 7.14 5.55
C LEU A 157 -8.55 6.72 4.56
N LEU A 158 -8.71 7.09 3.29
CA LEU A 158 -7.77 6.77 2.23
C LEU A 158 -6.94 8.00 1.89
N GLN A 159 -5.62 7.91 1.99
CA GLN A 159 -4.70 8.99 1.66
C GLN A 159 -3.71 8.56 0.57
N PRO A 160 -3.27 9.49 -0.30
CA PRO A 160 -2.22 9.22 -1.26
C PRO A 160 -0.86 9.17 -0.58
N VAL A 161 0.02 8.37 -1.17
CA VAL A 161 1.46 8.47 -0.93
C VAL A 161 2.01 9.50 -1.91
N LEU A 162 2.35 10.66 -1.39
CA LEU A 162 2.90 11.78 -2.14
C LEU A 162 4.40 11.90 -1.85
N ARG A 163 5.17 12.16 -2.88
CA ARG A 163 6.57 12.51 -2.80
C ARG A 163 6.77 13.88 -3.41
N GLU A 164 7.80 14.56 -2.93
CA GLU A 164 8.07 15.93 -3.31
C GLU A 164 8.55 16.05 -4.76
N THR A 165 8.12 17.13 -5.40
CA THR A 165 8.67 17.58 -6.68
C THR A 165 9.10 19.03 -6.57
N GLN A 166 10.29 19.35 -7.08
CA GLN A 166 10.77 20.72 -7.18
C GLN A 166 11.11 21.04 -8.63
N ARG A 167 10.82 22.26 -9.08
CA ARG A 167 11.09 22.73 -10.45
C ARG A 167 12.05 23.90 -10.44
N ILE A 168 13.21 23.70 -11.06
CA ILE A 168 14.17 24.75 -11.29
C ILE A 168 13.83 25.42 -12.61
N ILE A 169 13.68 26.74 -12.58
CA ILE A 169 13.32 27.55 -13.75
C ILE A 169 14.45 28.54 -13.98
N PHE A 170 15.10 28.45 -15.13
CA PHE A 170 15.92 29.53 -15.67
C PHE A 170 15.17 30.18 -16.82
N GLY A 171 14.95 31.49 -16.75
CA GLY A 171 14.28 32.25 -17.81
C GLY A 171 14.98 32.07 -19.17
N GLU A 172 14.23 32.25 -20.26
CA GLU A 172 14.70 32.12 -21.64
C GLU A 172 16.01 32.89 -21.95
N GLU A 173 16.34 33.93 -21.18
CA GLU A 173 17.61 34.67 -21.27
C GLU A 173 18.85 33.78 -21.10
N ILE A 174 18.72 32.61 -20.47
CA ILE A 174 19.81 31.63 -20.35
C ILE A 174 20.38 31.21 -21.71
N TYR A 175 19.56 31.23 -22.77
CA TYR A 175 20.02 30.91 -24.12
C TYR A 175 20.83 32.04 -24.78
N SER A 176 20.84 33.24 -24.18
CA SER A 176 21.66 34.37 -24.59
C SER A 176 22.93 34.53 -23.76
N ALA A 177 23.06 33.79 -22.65
CA ALA A 177 24.27 33.77 -21.84
C ALA A 177 25.45 33.14 -22.61
N SER A 178 26.66 33.57 -22.29
CA SER A 178 27.89 32.99 -22.84
C SER A 178 28.93 32.60 -21.79
N SER A 179 28.73 33.04 -20.54
CA SER A 179 29.62 32.74 -19.41
C SER A 179 28.92 32.94 -18.06
N GLY A 180 29.59 32.53 -16.97
CA GLY A 180 29.10 32.63 -15.60
C GLY A 180 28.79 31.25 -15.02
N SER A 181 27.95 31.20 -13.98
CA SER A 181 27.68 29.97 -13.22
C SER A 181 26.31 29.96 -12.56
N ALA A 182 25.78 28.76 -12.25
CA ALA A 182 24.70 28.59 -11.29
C ALA A 182 25.19 27.84 -10.04
N ALA A 183 24.71 28.28 -8.88
CA ALA A 183 25.00 27.68 -7.59
C ALA A 183 23.75 27.01 -7.03
N PHE A 184 23.89 25.76 -6.61
CA PHE A 184 22.86 24.89 -6.07
C PHE A 184 23.17 24.59 -4.60
N THR A 185 22.21 24.83 -3.72
CA THR A 185 22.30 24.56 -2.28
C THR A 185 20.99 23.95 -1.81
N MET A 186 21.00 23.11 -0.77
CA MET A 186 19.75 22.72 -0.08
C MET A 186 19.48 23.67 1.07
N GLU A 187 18.22 23.97 1.36
CA GLU A 187 17.83 24.67 2.58
C GLU A 187 18.45 24.00 3.82
N GLY A 188 19.06 24.82 4.69
CA GLY A 188 19.77 24.33 5.87
C GLY A 188 21.13 23.67 5.62
N ALA A 189 21.53 23.43 4.36
CA ALA A 189 22.86 22.90 4.06
C ALA A 189 23.94 24.00 4.07
N SER A 190 25.16 23.59 4.44
CA SER A 190 26.36 24.46 4.42
C SER A 190 27.19 24.32 3.16
N GLN A 191 26.86 23.33 2.31
CA GLN A 191 27.58 23.02 1.09
C GLN A 191 26.84 23.58 -0.12
N THR A 192 27.58 24.08 -1.10
CA THR A 192 27.06 24.62 -2.35
C THR A 192 27.80 23.97 -3.52
N TYR A 193 27.05 23.39 -4.46
CA TYR A 193 27.57 22.94 -5.74
C TYR A 193 27.52 24.10 -6.74
N VAL A 194 28.58 24.33 -7.51
CA VAL A 194 28.63 25.39 -8.52
C VAL A 194 28.92 24.76 -9.87
N ALA A 195 28.05 24.98 -10.85
CA ALA A 195 28.22 24.57 -12.23
C ALA A 195 28.48 25.79 -13.11
N ASP A 196 29.51 25.71 -13.95
CA ASP A 196 29.79 26.76 -14.93
C ASP A 196 28.78 26.71 -16.09
N PHE A 197 28.55 27.85 -16.74
CA PHE A 197 27.60 27.95 -17.86
C PHE A 197 27.89 26.97 -18.99
N ALA A 198 29.17 26.65 -19.23
CA ALA A 198 29.56 25.68 -20.26
C ALA A 198 28.95 24.30 -19.98
N ASP A 199 28.88 23.88 -18.72
CA ASP A 199 28.32 22.57 -18.35
C ASP A 199 26.79 22.62 -18.34
N ILE A 200 26.21 23.69 -17.79
CA ILE A 200 24.74 23.90 -17.76
C ILE A 200 24.16 23.97 -19.18
N SER A 201 24.82 24.65 -20.12
CA SER A 201 24.32 24.80 -21.49
C SER A 201 24.45 23.52 -22.32
N ASN A 202 25.42 22.66 -22.00
CA ASN A 202 25.64 21.40 -22.72
C ASN A 202 24.80 20.24 -22.14
N GLU A 203 24.81 20.07 -20.83
CA GLU A 203 24.17 18.94 -20.14
C GLU A 203 23.45 19.40 -18.84
N PRO A 204 22.41 20.25 -18.94
CA PRO A 204 21.77 20.86 -17.76
C PRO A 204 21.24 19.83 -16.77
N PHE A 205 20.69 18.72 -17.27
CA PHE A 205 20.19 17.63 -16.42
C PHE A 205 21.33 16.88 -15.72
N ALA A 206 22.48 16.72 -16.37
CA ALA A 206 23.63 16.07 -15.74
C ALA A 206 24.16 16.92 -14.59
N GLU A 207 24.19 18.25 -14.78
CA GLU A 207 24.60 19.19 -13.73
C GLU A 207 23.68 19.20 -12.52
N VAL A 208 22.35 19.16 -12.72
CA VAL A 208 21.41 19.04 -11.58
C VAL A 208 21.60 17.70 -10.84
N LYS A 209 21.85 16.60 -11.56
CA LYS A 209 22.16 15.30 -10.92
C LYS A 209 23.47 15.36 -10.15
N ALA A 210 24.51 16.00 -10.71
CA ALA A 210 25.79 16.20 -10.04
C ALA A 210 25.62 17.03 -8.77
N ALA A 211 24.80 18.09 -8.82
CA ALA A 211 24.45 18.90 -7.66
C ALA A 211 23.76 18.08 -6.56
N LEU A 212 22.71 17.31 -6.91
CA LEU A 212 21.99 16.46 -5.94
C LEU A 212 22.92 15.41 -5.31
N ASN A 213 23.80 14.79 -6.10
CA ASN A 213 24.80 13.85 -5.59
C ASN A 213 25.79 14.51 -4.62
N PHE A 214 26.26 15.70 -4.97
CA PHE A 214 27.13 16.50 -4.10
C PHE A 214 26.44 16.88 -2.79
N LEU A 215 25.14 17.16 -2.84
CA LEU A 215 24.30 17.53 -1.70
C LEU A 215 23.84 16.31 -0.87
N GLY A 216 24.23 15.09 -1.25
CA GLY A 216 24.08 13.88 -0.44
C GLY A 216 23.00 12.89 -0.92
N TYR A 217 22.25 13.22 -1.97
CA TYR A 217 21.24 12.33 -2.53
C TYR A 217 21.87 11.26 -3.43
N GLN A 218 21.36 10.04 -3.38
CA GLN A 218 21.79 8.97 -4.29
C GLN A 218 20.97 9.01 -5.59
N PRO A 219 21.53 8.58 -6.74
CA PRO A 219 20.80 8.57 -8.01
C PRO A 219 19.51 7.73 -8.03
N SER A 220 19.35 6.79 -7.10
CA SER A 220 18.11 6.00 -6.94
C SER A 220 16.98 6.76 -6.26
N GLN A 221 17.27 7.93 -5.67
CA GLN A 221 16.33 8.67 -4.83
C GLN A 221 15.61 9.78 -5.58
N TYR A 222 16.02 10.09 -6.81
CA TYR A 222 15.42 11.15 -7.60
C TYR A 222 15.40 10.83 -9.10
N GLU A 223 14.44 11.43 -9.81
CA GLU A 223 14.42 11.56 -11.26
C GLU A 223 14.59 13.03 -11.64
N VAL A 224 15.36 13.31 -12.69
CA VAL A 224 15.51 14.66 -13.26
C VAL A 224 15.01 14.65 -14.69
N ILE A 225 14.03 15.50 -14.98
CA ILE A 225 13.30 15.53 -16.25
C ILE A 225 13.29 16.98 -16.79
N GLY A 226 13.53 17.13 -18.09
CA GLY A 226 13.33 18.40 -18.78
C GLY A 226 11.91 18.54 -19.29
N LEU A 227 11.32 19.72 -19.13
CA LEU A 227 10.00 20.03 -19.69
C LEU A 227 10.14 20.95 -20.91
N PRO A 228 9.37 20.73 -21.98
CA PRO A 228 9.35 21.63 -23.13
C PRO A 228 8.80 23.00 -22.72
N SER A 229 9.63 24.04 -22.78
CA SER A 229 9.29 25.43 -22.45
C SER A 229 10.18 26.39 -23.25
N SER A 230 9.80 27.67 -23.31
CA SER A 230 10.71 28.75 -23.74
C SER A 230 11.82 28.98 -22.71
N ASP A 231 11.55 28.65 -21.44
CA ASP A 231 12.52 28.65 -20.35
C ASP A 231 13.30 27.32 -20.31
N LEU A 232 14.43 27.29 -19.62
CA LEU A 232 15.05 26.02 -19.22
C LEU A 232 14.40 25.56 -17.92
N LEU A 233 13.42 24.67 -18.06
CA LEU A 233 12.67 24.08 -16.95
C LEU A 233 13.18 22.66 -16.66
N ILE A 234 13.67 22.47 -15.44
CA ILE A 234 14.15 21.19 -14.94
C ILE A 234 13.30 20.76 -13.74
N GLU A 235 12.62 19.63 -13.86
CA GLU A 235 11.84 19.02 -12.80
C GLU A 235 12.67 17.95 -12.07
N VAL A 236 12.73 18.05 -10.75
CA VAL A 236 13.36 17.08 -9.84
C VAL A 236 12.25 16.40 -9.06
N ARG A 237 12.03 15.12 -9.31
CA ARG A 237 11.07 14.29 -8.57
C ARG A 237 11.82 13.42 -7.60
N PHE A 238 11.51 13.50 -6.31
CA PHE A 238 12.07 12.60 -5.31
C PHE A 238 11.25 11.30 -5.31
N VAL A 239 11.91 10.17 -5.56
CA VAL A 239 11.24 8.88 -5.83
C VAL A 239 11.57 7.79 -4.81
N ASP A 240 12.45 8.07 -3.85
CA ASP A 240 12.74 7.11 -2.78
C ASP A 240 11.47 6.83 -1.95
N PRO A 241 11.11 5.56 -1.69
CA PRO A 241 10.03 5.22 -0.78
C PRO A 241 10.19 5.83 0.62
N ALA A 242 11.42 6.04 1.09
CA ALA A 242 11.68 6.67 2.38
C ALA A 242 11.27 8.15 2.44
N PHE A 243 10.95 8.78 1.30
CA PHE A 243 10.49 10.17 1.22
C PHE A 243 8.95 10.29 1.09
N ALA A 244 8.23 9.18 1.22
CA ALA A 244 6.78 9.12 1.20
C ALA A 244 6.17 10.01 2.31
N ASN A 245 5.37 11.00 1.92
CA ASN A 245 4.73 12.00 2.78
C ASN A 245 5.72 12.73 3.71
N ILE A 246 6.94 12.99 3.23
CA ILE A 246 7.96 13.78 3.94
C ILE A 246 8.28 15.04 3.13
N ASP A 247 8.17 16.18 3.79
CA ASP A 247 8.66 17.47 3.28
C ASP A 247 10.20 17.50 3.34
N LEU A 248 10.85 17.52 2.19
CA LEU A 248 12.30 17.54 2.05
C LEU A 248 12.79 18.99 2.02
N PRO A 249 14.08 19.23 2.31
CA PRO A 249 14.64 20.57 2.19
C PRO A 249 14.50 21.10 0.74
N ASN A 250 14.25 22.39 0.61
CA ASN A 250 14.13 23.05 -0.68
C ASN A 250 15.49 23.24 -1.38
N LEU A 251 15.52 23.06 -2.70
CA LEU A 251 16.64 23.51 -3.53
C LEU A 251 16.62 25.04 -3.61
N ILE A 252 17.79 25.62 -3.38
CA ILE A 252 18.05 27.03 -3.58
C ILE A 252 19.02 27.14 -4.75
N VAL A 253 18.54 27.72 -5.86
CA VAL A 253 19.33 27.94 -7.07
C VAL A 253 19.53 29.43 -7.29
N THR A 254 20.78 29.84 -7.41
CA THR A 254 21.14 31.22 -7.77
C THR A 254 21.98 31.21 -9.04
N SER A 255 21.75 32.19 -9.91
CA SER A 255 22.48 32.34 -11.18
C SER A 255 23.30 33.62 -11.18
N ASN A 256 24.50 33.53 -11.75
CA ASN A 256 25.38 34.68 -11.99
C ASN A 256 26.01 34.52 -13.37
N PHE A 257 25.19 34.76 -14.40
CA PHE A 257 25.60 34.73 -15.80
C PHE A 257 26.02 36.13 -16.28
N ASP A 258 26.63 36.19 -17.46
CA ASP A 258 26.98 37.45 -18.13
C ASP A 258 25.77 38.25 -18.64
N VAL A 259 24.60 37.63 -18.64
CA VAL A 259 23.29 38.27 -18.78
C VAL A 259 22.44 37.96 -17.55
N THR A 260 21.51 38.86 -17.20
CA THR A 260 20.56 38.60 -16.12
C THR A 260 19.59 37.51 -16.54
N VAL A 261 19.61 36.38 -15.86
CA VAL A 261 18.66 35.27 -16.06
C VAL A 261 17.77 35.17 -14.82
N PRO A 262 16.46 35.44 -14.92
CA PRO A 262 15.53 35.15 -13.84
C PRO A 262 15.65 33.67 -13.45
N THR A 263 15.80 33.40 -12.16
CA THR A 263 15.95 32.03 -11.66
C THR A 263 15.08 31.84 -10.43
N SER A 264 14.28 30.78 -10.43
CA SER A 264 13.41 30.42 -9.32
C SER A 264 13.37 28.90 -9.15
N VAL A 265 12.93 28.48 -7.96
CA VAL A 265 12.57 27.10 -7.68
C VAL A 265 11.13 27.10 -7.20
N ASP A 266 10.27 26.36 -7.90
CA ASP A 266 8.91 26.10 -7.46
C ASP A 266 8.88 24.76 -6.72
N GLU A 267 8.23 24.74 -5.56
CA GLU A 267 8.10 23.56 -4.71
C GLU A 267 6.67 22.99 -4.80
N PHE A 268 6.59 21.66 -4.81
CA PHE A 268 5.36 20.89 -4.66
C PHE A 268 5.55 19.86 -3.54
N SER A 269 5.54 20.35 -2.31
CA SER A 269 5.64 19.56 -1.07
C SER A 269 4.54 18.51 -1.02
N PRO A 270 4.78 17.30 -0.48
CA PRO A 270 3.76 16.27 -0.39
C PRO A 270 2.65 16.60 0.61
N LEU A 271 2.94 17.45 1.61
CA LEU A 271 2.01 17.87 2.66
C LEU A 271 1.85 19.39 2.64
N LEU A 272 0.73 19.89 3.15
CA LEU A 272 0.53 21.31 3.43
C LEU A 272 1.40 21.73 4.63
N ALA A 273 1.46 23.05 4.90
CA ALA A 273 2.25 23.62 5.99
C ALA A 273 1.89 23.12 7.41
N ASP A 274 0.79 22.39 7.58
CA ASP A 274 0.44 21.71 8.83
C ASP A 274 1.22 20.41 9.07
N GLY A 275 1.95 19.92 8.06
CA GLY A 275 2.75 18.70 8.12
C GLY A 275 1.93 17.42 8.22
N VAL A 276 0.63 17.46 7.93
CA VAL A 276 -0.26 16.29 8.04
C VAL A 276 -1.24 16.18 6.87
N THR A 277 -1.76 17.30 6.35
CA THR A 277 -2.74 17.29 5.28
C THR A 277 -2.04 17.09 3.93
N PRO A 278 -2.43 16.10 3.10
CA PRO A 278 -1.87 15.92 1.76
C PRO A 278 -2.01 17.19 0.91
N ASN A 279 -0.94 17.59 0.23
CA ASN A 279 -0.97 18.74 -0.67
C ASN A 279 -1.65 18.36 -2.00
N PRO A 280 -2.80 18.95 -2.34
CA PRO A 280 -3.50 18.59 -3.56
C PRO A 280 -2.72 18.89 -4.84
N ASP A 281 -1.88 19.93 -4.84
CA ASP A 281 -1.07 20.32 -6.00
C ASP A 281 0.07 19.33 -6.30
N ALA A 282 0.45 18.49 -5.32
CA ALA A 282 1.49 17.47 -5.48
C ALA A 282 0.98 16.20 -6.17
N LEU A 283 -0.34 15.95 -6.19
CA LEU A 283 -0.92 14.69 -6.67
C LEU A 283 -0.58 14.40 -8.13
N ARG A 284 -0.66 15.40 -9.01
CA ARG A 284 -0.37 15.25 -10.45
C ARG A 284 1.03 14.73 -10.76
N PHE A 285 1.98 14.95 -9.84
CA PHE A 285 3.37 14.49 -9.95
C PHE A 285 3.58 13.08 -9.39
N ASN A 286 2.59 12.53 -8.69
CA ASN A 286 2.67 11.23 -8.03
C ASN A 286 1.88 10.13 -8.78
N LEU A 287 1.36 10.45 -9.97
CA LEU A 287 0.78 9.45 -10.87
C LEU A 287 1.87 8.63 -11.56
N ASP A 288 1.77 7.30 -11.48
CA ASP A 288 2.54 6.39 -12.30
C ASP A 288 1.76 6.07 -13.57
N THR A 289 2.21 6.63 -14.69
CA THR A 289 1.55 6.54 -16.00
C THR A 289 2.20 5.50 -16.91
N ARG A 290 3.04 4.62 -16.35
CA ARG A 290 3.54 3.42 -17.02
C ARG A 290 2.38 2.45 -17.20
N SER A 291 2.26 1.91 -18.40
CA SER A 291 1.15 1.04 -18.80
C SER A 291 1.69 -0.30 -19.27
N ARG A 292 1.33 -1.40 -18.61
CA ARG A 292 1.82 -2.75 -18.99
C ARG A 292 1.27 -3.17 -20.34
N THR A 293 0.14 -2.59 -20.71
CA THR A 293 -0.50 -2.74 -22.02
C THR A 293 0.12 -1.83 -23.09
N PHE A 294 1.18 -1.08 -22.77
CA PHE A 294 1.90 -0.21 -23.70
C PHE A 294 3.43 -0.45 -23.69
N ASN A 295 3.96 -0.95 -24.82
CA ASN A 295 5.40 -0.96 -25.15
C ASN A 295 6.34 -1.39 -24.00
N ASN A 296 6.16 -2.57 -23.43
CA ASN A 296 6.98 -3.07 -22.31
C ASN A 296 6.96 -2.15 -21.08
N ASN A 297 5.77 -1.77 -20.62
CA ASN A 297 5.56 -0.94 -19.43
C ASN A 297 6.11 0.50 -19.56
N GLN A 298 5.98 1.10 -20.74
CA GLN A 298 6.36 2.48 -20.99
C GLN A 298 5.28 3.46 -20.51
N ARG A 299 5.67 4.72 -20.24
CA ARG A 299 4.74 5.80 -19.94
C ARG A 299 3.89 6.15 -21.17
N PHE A 300 2.58 6.29 -20.99
CA PHE A 300 1.67 6.73 -22.06
C PHE A 300 0.96 8.04 -21.72
N PHE A 301 0.12 8.09 -20.68
CA PHE A 301 -0.65 9.27 -20.29
C PHE A 301 0.15 10.26 -19.42
N TYR A 302 1.35 10.65 -19.85
CA TYR A 302 2.27 11.48 -19.05
C TYR A 302 2.23 12.98 -19.38
N LEU A 303 1.43 13.40 -20.37
CA LEU A 303 1.28 14.79 -20.75
C LEU A 303 0.08 15.40 -20.05
N LEU A 304 0.18 16.68 -19.65
CA LEU A 304 -0.93 17.42 -19.02
C LEU A 304 -1.57 16.67 -17.85
N ASN A 305 -0.75 16.02 -17.00
CA ASN A 305 -1.27 15.32 -15.83
C ASN A 305 -2.04 16.28 -14.91
N ARG A 306 -3.21 15.83 -14.49
CA ARG A 306 -4.12 16.54 -13.56
C ARG A 306 -4.50 15.62 -12.40
N GLY A 307 -5.04 16.24 -11.38
CA GLY A 307 -5.54 15.56 -10.20
C GLY A 307 -5.42 16.46 -8.99
N THR A 308 -6.46 16.47 -8.16
CA THR A 308 -6.47 17.03 -6.81
C THR A 308 -7.06 16.01 -5.86
N ILE A 309 -6.74 16.10 -4.57
CA ILE A 309 -7.43 15.35 -3.51
C ILE A 309 -8.33 16.29 -2.72
N ASP A 310 -9.54 15.83 -2.44
CA ASP A 310 -10.44 16.39 -1.44
C ASP A 310 -10.71 15.29 -0.41
N MET A 311 -10.31 15.52 0.84
CA MET A 311 -10.48 14.56 1.92
C MET A 311 -11.95 14.17 2.17
N ALA A 312 -12.91 14.96 1.69
CA ALA A 312 -14.34 14.69 1.78
C ALA A 312 -14.90 13.82 0.64
N SER A 313 -14.37 13.94 -0.58
CA SER A 313 -14.93 13.26 -1.76
C SER A 313 -13.99 12.23 -2.41
N GLY A 314 -12.70 12.25 -2.07
CA GLY A 314 -11.69 11.39 -2.68
C GLY A 314 -10.83 12.15 -3.70
N PHE A 315 -10.53 11.52 -4.82
CA PHE A 315 -9.64 12.09 -5.84
C PHE A 315 -10.44 12.64 -7.01
N ILE A 316 -10.10 13.84 -7.47
CA ILE A 316 -10.87 14.59 -8.46
C ILE A 316 -10.01 14.90 -9.67
N ASP A 317 -10.56 14.69 -10.87
CA ASP A 317 -9.93 15.00 -12.17
C ASP A 317 -8.53 14.39 -12.35
N VAL A 318 -8.34 13.17 -11.85
CA VAL A 318 -7.06 12.46 -11.90
C VAL A 318 -6.87 11.82 -13.25
N GLY A 319 -5.74 12.10 -13.90
CA GLY A 319 -5.39 11.47 -15.16
C GLY A 319 -4.39 12.27 -15.96
N GLY A 320 -4.39 12.02 -17.27
CA GLY A 320 -3.46 12.67 -18.19
C GLY A 320 -3.82 12.43 -19.65
N THR A 321 -2.94 12.92 -20.51
CA THR A 321 -3.04 12.82 -21.96
C THR A 321 -1.85 12.05 -22.53
N GLY A 322 -2.14 11.24 -23.55
CA GLY A 322 -1.21 10.38 -24.25
C GLY A 322 -0.59 11.05 -25.47
N LEU A 323 0.25 10.27 -26.16
CA LEU A 323 0.86 10.67 -27.42
C LEU A 323 -0.16 10.65 -28.57
N ILE A 324 0.07 11.47 -29.59
CA ILE A 324 -0.74 11.50 -30.82
C ILE A 324 0.07 10.87 -31.96
N PRO A 325 -0.45 9.87 -32.70
CA PRO A 325 0.27 9.24 -33.79
C PRO A 325 0.41 10.21 -34.97
N ALA A 326 1.64 10.39 -35.47
CA ALA A 326 1.92 11.32 -36.56
C ALA A 326 1.19 11.00 -37.87
N ALA A 327 0.84 9.73 -38.09
CA ALA A 327 0.12 9.26 -39.28
C ALA A 327 -1.41 9.15 -39.07
N GLY A 328 -1.94 9.62 -37.92
CA GLY A 328 -3.30 9.33 -37.50
C GLY A 328 -3.49 7.89 -37.01
N GLY A 329 -4.74 7.52 -36.72
CA GLY A 329 -5.08 6.24 -36.08
C GLY A 329 -5.13 6.36 -34.55
N GLY A 330 -5.09 5.20 -33.88
CA GLY A 330 -5.24 5.10 -32.44
C GLY A 330 -3.98 4.57 -31.73
N VAL A 331 -4.17 3.97 -30.56
CA VAL A 331 -3.08 3.41 -29.74
C VAL A 331 -2.25 2.39 -30.51
N ARG A 332 -2.87 1.59 -31.41
CA ARG A 332 -2.15 0.64 -32.28
C ARG A 332 -1.07 1.30 -33.15
N GLY A 333 -1.25 2.57 -33.54
CA GLY A 333 -0.26 3.32 -34.30
C GLY A 333 0.94 3.78 -33.46
N LEU A 334 0.82 3.70 -32.14
CA LEU A 334 1.84 4.13 -31.16
C LEU A 334 2.55 2.93 -30.51
N THR A 335 2.00 1.73 -30.62
CA THR A 335 2.63 0.51 -30.10
C THR A 335 3.66 -0.07 -31.07
N GLN A 336 4.72 -0.67 -30.52
CA GLN A 336 5.82 -1.25 -31.28
C GLN A 336 5.41 -2.54 -32.00
N ASP A 337 4.43 -3.25 -31.46
CA ASP A 337 3.87 -4.49 -31.99
C ASP A 337 2.55 -4.29 -32.77
N GLY A 338 2.08 -3.04 -32.86
CA GLY A 338 0.82 -2.67 -33.49
C GLY A 338 -0.42 -3.21 -32.77
N GLN A 339 -0.29 -3.71 -31.54
CA GLN A 339 -1.40 -4.23 -30.75
C GLN A 339 -2.03 -3.13 -29.89
N PHE A 340 -3.30 -3.32 -29.54
CA PHE A 340 -3.98 -2.58 -28.50
C PHE A 340 -4.48 -3.62 -27.51
N ILE A 341 -3.82 -3.70 -26.36
CA ILE A 341 -4.10 -4.69 -25.32
C ILE A 341 -5.08 -4.03 -24.35
N GLU A 342 -6.22 -4.70 -24.15
CA GLU A 342 -7.31 -4.20 -23.32
C GLU A 342 -7.57 -5.15 -22.14
N PRO A 343 -7.99 -4.63 -20.97
CA PRO A 343 -8.15 -3.20 -20.67
C PRO A 343 -6.80 -2.48 -20.66
N PHE A 344 -6.77 -1.24 -21.18
CA PHE A 344 -5.56 -0.46 -21.34
C PHE A 344 -5.29 0.37 -20.08
N ASP A 345 -4.12 0.17 -19.47
CA ASP A 345 -3.74 0.86 -18.23
C ASP A 345 -3.57 2.37 -18.47
N VAL A 346 -4.21 3.20 -17.65
CA VAL A 346 -4.15 4.66 -17.73
C VAL A 346 -3.09 5.21 -16.79
N PHE A 347 -3.31 5.00 -15.50
CA PHE A 347 -2.39 5.37 -14.43
C PHE A 347 -2.65 4.48 -13.22
N ARG A 348 -1.69 4.47 -12.30
CA ARG A 348 -1.89 4.02 -10.94
C ARG A 348 -1.43 5.07 -9.94
N LEU A 349 -2.07 5.06 -8.78
CA LEU A 349 -1.85 5.98 -7.67
C LEU A 349 -1.59 5.16 -6.40
N GLU A 350 -0.47 5.44 -5.75
CA GLU A 350 -0.13 4.83 -4.46
C GLU A 350 -0.96 5.47 -3.34
N VAL A 351 -1.61 4.65 -2.54
CA VAL A 351 -2.50 5.06 -1.45
C VAL A 351 -2.32 4.16 -0.23
N PHE A 352 -2.79 4.61 0.93
CA PHE A 352 -2.81 3.83 2.17
C PHE A 352 -4.02 4.20 3.02
N LEU A 353 -4.38 3.30 3.94
CA LEU A 353 -5.41 3.58 4.95
C LEU A 353 -4.79 4.23 6.18
N THR A 354 -5.38 5.31 6.68
CA THR A 354 -4.91 6.02 7.87
C THR A 354 -5.37 5.39 9.18
N GLU A 355 -6.49 4.66 9.16
CA GLU A 355 -7.03 3.95 10.32
C GLU A 355 -7.81 2.69 9.90
N PRO A 356 -8.10 1.77 10.85
CA PRO A 356 -8.89 0.57 10.60
C PRO A 356 -10.30 0.84 10.07
N LEU A 357 -10.75 0.03 9.11
CA LEU A 357 -12.09 0.14 8.54
C LEU A 357 -13.11 -0.53 9.47
N ARG A 358 -14.13 0.25 9.88
CA ARG A 358 -15.25 -0.27 10.69
C ARG A 358 -16.39 -0.85 9.84
N SER A 359 -16.36 -0.55 8.55
CA SER A 359 -17.22 -1.07 7.50
C SER A 359 -16.44 -1.03 6.18
N PRO A 360 -16.79 -1.85 5.18
CA PRO A 360 -16.09 -1.84 3.90
C PRO A 360 -16.03 -0.43 3.28
N LEU A 361 -14.85 -0.05 2.81
CA LEU A 361 -14.59 1.20 2.10
C LEU A 361 -14.75 0.94 0.60
N ILE A 362 -15.66 1.65 -0.05
CA ILE A 362 -15.92 1.48 -1.48
C ILE A 362 -15.31 2.66 -2.21
N ILE A 363 -14.55 2.36 -3.26
CA ILE A 363 -13.91 3.34 -4.13
C ILE A 363 -14.46 3.10 -5.53
N ASN A 364 -15.05 4.13 -6.14
CA ASN A 364 -15.60 4.03 -7.50
C ASN A 364 -14.85 4.96 -8.44
N THR A 365 -14.56 4.46 -9.64
CA THR A 365 -14.05 5.28 -10.73
C THR A 365 -15.21 5.84 -11.53
N THR A 366 -15.30 7.15 -11.64
CA THR A 366 -16.33 7.84 -12.45
C THR A 366 -15.70 8.83 -13.43
N PRO A 367 -16.35 9.15 -14.57
CA PRO A 367 -15.87 10.22 -15.45
C PRO A 367 -15.75 11.54 -14.70
N SER A 368 -14.63 12.24 -14.88
CA SER A 368 -14.43 13.56 -14.27
C SER A 368 -15.47 14.58 -14.79
N ALA A 369 -15.87 15.53 -13.93
CA ALA A 369 -16.68 16.69 -14.33
C ALA A 369 -15.84 17.84 -14.90
N GLY A 370 -14.52 17.65 -14.98
CA GLY A 370 -13.57 18.62 -15.53
C GLY A 370 -13.71 18.82 -17.04
N PHE A 371 -12.84 19.67 -17.59
CA PHE A 371 -12.77 19.86 -19.03
C PHE A 371 -12.20 18.60 -19.70
N GLU A 372 -12.92 18.09 -20.70
CA GLU A 372 -12.51 16.98 -21.57
C GLU A 372 -12.10 15.71 -20.78
N PRO A 373 -13.02 15.10 -20.00
CA PRO A 373 -12.69 13.95 -19.15
C PRO A 373 -12.28 12.72 -19.95
N LEU A 374 -12.80 12.56 -21.16
CA LEU A 374 -12.47 11.45 -22.02
C LEU A 374 -12.43 11.91 -23.48
N LEU A 375 -11.26 11.70 -24.10
CA LEU A 375 -10.99 12.02 -25.49
C LEU A 375 -10.51 10.76 -26.22
N LEU A 376 -11.29 10.32 -27.19
CA LEU A 376 -10.98 9.14 -27.99
C LEU A 376 -10.27 9.52 -29.28
N PHE A 377 -9.38 8.64 -29.74
CA PHE A 377 -8.88 8.73 -31.10
C PHE A 377 -10.05 8.59 -32.09
N GLY A 378 -10.02 9.34 -33.19
CA GLY A 378 -11.09 9.29 -34.20
C GLY A 378 -12.33 10.13 -33.91
N GLU A 379 -12.50 10.57 -32.66
CA GLU A 379 -13.61 11.41 -32.26
C GLU A 379 -13.23 12.90 -32.26
N ASN A 380 -14.16 13.73 -32.71
CA ASN A 380 -13.98 15.20 -32.76
C ASN A 380 -14.70 15.91 -31.61
N GLN A 381 -15.32 15.15 -30.70
CA GLN A 381 -16.10 15.66 -29.58
C GLN A 381 -15.70 14.91 -28.31
N VAL A 382 -15.89 15.56 -27.17
CA VAL A 382 -15.72 14.95 -25.85
C VAL A 382 -16.73 13.81 -25.71
N VAL A 383 -16.28 12.67 -25.17
CA VAL A 383 -17.20 11.57 -24.85
C VAL A 383 -18.05 11.98 -23.65
N PRO A 384 -19.39 11.98 -23.78
CA PRO A 384 -20.26 12.36 -22.67
C PRO A 384 -20.25 11.26 -21.59
N ALA A 385 -20.47 11.63 -20.33
CA ALA A 385 -20.36 10.71 -19.20
C ALA A 385 -21.33 9.51 -19.32
N GLU A 386 -22.52 9.71 -19.89
CA GLU A 386 -23.49 8.64 -20.16
C GLU A 386 -23.07 7.63 -21.24
N ALA A 387 -22.01 7.91 -21.99
CA ALA A 387 -21.40 6.98 -22.93
C ALA A 387 -20.23 6.20 -22.31
N VAL A 388 -19.93 6.39 -21.03
CA VAL A 388 -18.97 5.59 -20.28
C VAL A 388 -19.72 4.57 -19.42
N LEU A 389 -19.41 3.30 -19.61
CA LEU A 389 -19.90 2.21 -18.77
C LEU A 389 -19.09 2.17 -17.47
N VAL A 390 -19.81 2.32 -16.36
CA VAL A 390 -19.28 2.21 -14.99
C VAL A 390 -20.13 1.16 -14.28
N ASP A 391 -19.52 0.02 -13.93
CA ASP A 391 -20.20 -1.08 -13.26
C ASP A 391 -19.35 -1.65 -12.10
N ALA A 392 -19.53 -2.93 -11.77
CA ALA A 392 -18.79 -3.57 -10.68
C ALA A 392 -17.27 -3.58 -10.90
N ASP A 393 -16.81 -3.60 -12.15
CA ASP A 393 -15.39 -3.64 -12.49
C ASP A 393 -14.72 -2.25 -12.33
N ALA A 394 -15.52 -1.18 -12.28
CA ALA A 394 -15.10 0.18 -12.00
C ALA A 394 -15.06 0.50 -10.49
N SER A 395 -15.11 -0.52 -9.63
CA SER A 395 -15.19 -0.37 -8.18
C SER A 395 -14.23 -1.30 -7.45
N VAL A 396 -13.66 -0.83 -6.36
CA VAL A 396 -12.90 -1.64 -5.40
C VAL A 396 -13.51 -1.47 -4.02
N THR A 397 -13.81 -2.59 -3.37
CA THR A 397 -14.24 -2.62 -1.97
C THR A 397 -13.09 -3.09 -1.10
N LEU A 398 -12.62 -2.22 -0.19
CA LEU A 398 -11.56 -2.50 0.75
C LEU A 398 -12.12 -2.89 2.11
N VAL A 399 -11.46 -3.84 2.76
CA VAL A 399 -11.63 -4.15 4.17
C VAL A 399 -10.25 -4.20 4.82
N THR A 400 -10.20 -3.90 6.11
CA THR A 400 -8.94 -4.04 6.85
C THR A 400 -8.81 -5.45 7.37
N ALA A 401 -7.70 -6.09 7.02
CA ALA A 401 -7.32 -7.35 7.64
C ALA A 401 -6.64 -7.08 8.98
N GLU A 402 -7.08 -7.78 10.03
CA GLU A 402 -6.39 -7.80 11.31
C GLU A 402 -6.32 -9.22 11.90
N PRO A 403 -5.20 -9.54 12.54
CA PRO A 403 -5.15 -10.66 13.45
C PRO A 403 -6.19 -10.49 14.55
N THR A 404 -7.04 -11.50 14.72
CA THR A 404 -8.00 -11.54 15.82
C THR A 404 -7.77 -12.77 16.69
N VAL A 405 -7.91 -12.59 18.00
CA VAL A 405 -7.96 -13.70 18.95
C VAL A 405 -9.32 -14.38 18.79
N GLN A 406 -9.32 -15.61 18.28
CA GLN A 406 -10.53 -16.42 18.13
C GLN A 406 -10.91 -17.13 19.42
N GLN A 407 -9.92 -17.59 20.19
CA GLN A 407 -10.17 -18.39 21.37
C GLN A 407 -9.03 -18.28 22.38
N ILE A 408 -9.38 -18.28 23.67
CA ILE A 408 -8.45 -18.47 24.78
C ILE A 408 -8.93 -19.67 25.59
N VAL A 409 -8.06 -20.64 25.82
CA VAL A 409 -8.36 -21.90 26.52
C VAL A 409 -7.38 -22.09 27.67
N ILE A 410 -7.91 -22.26 28.87
CA ILE A 410 -7.11 -22.55 30.07
C ILE A 410 -6.94 -24.06 30.19
N ASN A 411 -5.70 -24.54 30.37
CA ASN A 411 -5.40 -25.95 30.61
C ASN A 411 -6.14 -26.91 29.66
N GLU A 412 -6.11 -26.63 28.36
CA GLU A 412 -6.74 -27.48 27.33
C GLU A 412 -8.26 -27.70 27.54
N GLY A 413 -8.92 -26.80 28.30
CA GLY A 413 -10.35 -26.86 28.57
C GLY A 413 -10.72 -27.69 29.81
N ALA A 414 -9.75 -28.05 30.66
CA ALA A 414 -10.03 -28.71 31.92
C ALA A 414 -11.03 -27.91 32.78
N SER A 415 -11.95 -28.61 33.46
CA SER A 415 -12.90 -27.97 34.38
C SER A 415 -12.24 -27.57 35.70
N SER A 416 -11.36 -28.41 36.22
CA SER A 416 -10.60 -28.18 37.45
C SER A 416 -9.72 -26.93 37.39
N ARG A 417 -9.55 -26.27 38.53
CA ARG A 417 -8.65 -25.11 38.71
C ARG A 417 -7.63 -25.34 39.82
N SER A 418 -7.42 -26.60 40.21
CA SER A 418 -6.37 -27.01 41.15
C SER A 418 -4.96 -26.74 40.61
N GLN A 419 -4.79 -26.80 39.29
CA GLN A 419 -3.56 -26.43 38.61
C GLN A 419 -3.92 -25.64 37.34
N VAL A 420 -3.08 -24.68 36.98
CA VAL A 420 -3.09 -23.98 35.69
C VAL A 420 -1.66 -23.96 35.17
N THR A 421 -1.35 -24.89 34.28
CA THR A 421 -0.02 -25.15 33.71
C THR A 421 0.13 -24.50 32.34
N SER A 422 -0.98 -24.19 31.66
CA SER A 422 -0.96 -23.51 30.38
C SER A 422 -2.19 -22.65 30.10
N VAL A 423 -1.99 -21.64 29.25
CA VAL A 423 -3.06 -20.90 28.57
C VAL A 423 -2.77 -20.95 27.07
N THR A 424 -3.73 -21.40 26.28
CA THR A 424 -3.63 -21.47 24.82
C THR A 424 -4.45 -20.35 24.20
N VAL A 425 -3.83 -19.56 23.32
CA VAL A 425 -4.46 -18.49 22.54
C VAL A 425 -4.45 -18.89 21.07
N THR A 426 -5.62 -18.90 20.43
CA THR A 426 -5.76 -19.18 18.99
C THR A 426 -6.08 -17.91 18.25
N PHE A 427 -5.27 -17.58 17.25
CA PHE A 427 -5.48 -16.48 16.32
C PHE A 427 -6.03 -16.98 15.00
N GLY A 428 -6.89 -16.17 14.38
CA GLY A 428 -7.58 -16.54 13.14
C GLY A 428 -6.74 -16.57 11.88
N GLU A 429 -5.44 -16.26 11.98
CA GLU A 429 -4.52 -16.29 10.86
C GLU A 429 -3.10 -16.70 11.27
N THR A 430 -2.22 -16.81 10.26
CA THR A 430 -0.82 -17.14 10.43
C THR A 430 -0.04 -15.89 10.84
N LEU A 431 0.61 -15.94 12.00
CA LEU A 431 1.37 -14.83 12.56
C LEU A 431 2.88 -15.00 12.34
N GLN A 432 3.58 -13.88 12.36
CA GLN A 432 5.03 -13.86 12.55
C GLN A 432 5.33 -14.33 13.97
N THR A 433 6.21 -15.31 14.13
CA THR A 433 6.44 -15.96 15.43
C THR A 433 7.47 -15.26 16.30
N GLU A 434 8.36 -14.45 15.72
CA GLU A 434 9.45 -13.79 16.44
C GLU A 434 8.95 -12.69 17.40
N PRO A 435 8.04 -11.79 17.01
CA PRO A 435 7.48 -10.77 17.90
C PRO A 435 6.63 -11.34 19.06
N LEU A 436 6.08 -12.56 18.91
CA LEU A 436 5.16 -13.14 19.89
C LEU A 436 5.77 -13.35 21.27
N GLN A 437 7.09 -13.38 21.40
CA GLN A 437 7.78 -13.61 22.68
C GLN A 437 7.55 -12.46 23.68
N SER A 438 7.28 -11.24 23.22
CA SER A 438 6.97 -10.08 24.07
C SER A 438 5.48 -9.75 24.16
N ALA A 439 4.65 -10.38 23.31
CA ALA A 439 3.23 -10.02 23.17
C ALA A 439 2.34 -10.36 24.38
N PHE A 440 2.81 -11.16 25.34
CA PHE A 440 1.97 -11.69 26.42
C PHE A 440 2.48 -11.28 27.80
N THR A 441 1.59 -10.72 28.62
CA THR A 441 1.86 -10.49 30.04
C THR A 441 0.75 -11.10 30.90
N LEU A 442 1.12 -11.65 32.07
CA LEU A 442 0.19 -12.31 32.97
C LEU A 442 0.45 -11.84 34.40
N VAL A 443 -0.60 -11.37 35.07
CA VAL A 443 -0.52 -10.81 36.43
C VAL A 443 -1.51 -11.53 37.35
N ASN A 444 -1.04 -11.96 38.52
CA ASN A 444 -1.90 -12.38 39.62
C ASN A 444 -2.57 -11.13 40.22
N THR A 445 -3.86 -10.95 39.97
CA THR A 445 -4.61 -9.78 40.41
C THR A 445 -4.95 -9.82 41.90
N SER A 446 -4.91 -11.00 42.52
CA SER A 446 -5.12 -11.15 43.96
C SER A 446 -3.92 -10.65 44.77
N THR A 447 -2.71 -10.75 44.24
CA THR A 447 -1.47 -10.30 44.90
C THR A 447 -0.83 -9.07 44.25
N SER A 448 -1.29 -8.68 43.05
CA SER A 448 -0.64 -7.68 42.19
C SER A 448 0.80 -8.06 41.79
N THR A 449 1.09 -9.37 41.71
CA THR A 449 2.41 -9.90 41.34
C THR A 449 2.37 -10.40 39.88
N PRO A 450 3.30 -9.94 39.01
CA PRO A 450 3.49 -10.56 37.70
C PRO A 450 3.84 -12.04 37.83
N VAL A 451 3.43 -12.87 36.87
CA VAL A 451 3.79 -14.30 36.86
C VAL A 451 5.29 -14.50 36.78
N GLY A 452 5.99 -13.63 36.04
CA GLY A 452 7.42 -13.69 35.82
C GLY A 452 7.71 -14.03 34.37
N LEU A 453 8.36 -15.17 34.13
CA LEU A 453 8.66 -15.69 32.80
C LEU A 453 7.42 -16.39 32.21
N ILE A 454 7.11 -16.04 30.97
CA ILE A 454 6.10 -16.73 30.16
C ILE A 454 6.83 -17.33 28.98
N ASP A 455 6.86 -18.66 28.91
CA ASP A 455 7.39 -19.36 27.76
C ASP A 455 6.31 -19.41 26.68
N VAL A 456 6.61 -18.84 25.51
CA VAL A 456 5.67 -18.73 24.38
C VAL A 456 6.04 -19.75 23.31
N ALA A 457 5.18 -20.77 23.15
CA ALA A 457 5.30 -21.77 22.10
C ALA A 457 4.21 -21.56 21.04
N ALA A 458 4.60 -21.08 19.86
CA ALA A 458 3.69 -20.92 18.73
C ALA A 458 3.70 -22.14 17.80
N SER A 459 2.52 -22.54 17.33
CA SER A 459 2.33 -23.57 16.31
C SER A 459 1.39 -23.08 15.23
N LEU A 460 1.61 -23.52 13.98
CA LEU A 460 0.82 -23.13 12.83
C LEU A 460 0.01 -24.34 12.35
N ASN A 461 -1.32 -24.24 12.38
CA ASN A 461 -2.22 -25.31 11.95
C ASN A 461 -3.37 -24.71 11.14
N ASP A 462 -3.64 -25.27 9.94
CA ASP A 462 -4.78 -24.89 9.09
C ASP A 462 -4.91 -23.38 8.82
N GLY A 463 -3.77 -22.68 8.64
CA GLY A 463 -3.73 -21.24 8.40
C GLY A 463 -3.93 -20.37 9.64
N MET A 464 -4.10 -20.97 10.82
CA MET A 464 -4.21 -20.30 12.12
C MET A 464 -2.92 -20.45 12.93
N THR A 465 -2.74 -19.55 13.90
CA THR A 465 -1.66 -19.61 14.88
C THR A 465 -2.22 -19.97 16.24
N THR A 466 -1.71 -21.05 16.83
CA THR A 466 -2.01 -21.44 18.21
C THR A 466 -0.77 -21.21 19.07
N VAL A 467 -0.89 -20.31 20.04
CA VAL A 467 0.14 -19.96 21.01
C VAL A 467 -0.17 -20.65 22.33
N THR A 468 0.74 -21.48 22.83
CA THR A 468 0.68 -22.06 24.16
C THR A 468 1.64 -21.32 25.07
N LEU A 469 1.09 -20.75 26.14
CA LEU A 469 1.81 -20.07 27.21
C LEU A 469 2.02 -21.04 28.35
N THR A 470 3.27 -21.22 28.80
CA THR A 470 3.63 -21.91 30.05
C THR A 470 4.38 -20.97 30.97
N PHE A 471 4.46 -21.30 32.26
CA PHE A 471 4.77 -20.31 33.29
C PHE A 471 5.98 -20.69 34.14
N ASP A 472 6.82 -19.71 34.46
CA ASP A 472 7.83 -19.79 35.50
C ASP A 472 7.98 -18.42 36.20
N GLY A 473 8.45 -18.39 37.46
CA GLY A 473 8.72 -17.14 38.17
C GLY A 473 7.95 -16.90 39.47
N GLU A 474 7.61 -15.64 39.76
CA GLU A 474 7.21 -15.19 41.10
C GLU A 474 5.78 -15.59 41.50
N SER A 475 4.87 -15.74 40.53
CA SER A 475 3.49 -16.18 40.77
C SER A 475 3.23 -17.58 40.20
N THR A 476 4.22 -18.46 40.36
CA THR A 476 4.10 -19.89 40.01
C THR A 476 4.43 -20.79 41.20
N VAL A 477 4.02 -22.04 41.09
CA VAL A 477 4.43 -23.15 41.95
C VAL A 477 5.33 -24.05 41.12
N ASN A 478 6.58 -24.16 41.55
CA ASN A 478 7.54 -25.06 40.91
C ASN A 478 7.15 -26.52 41.14
N ARG A 479 7.17 -27.30 40.06
CA ARG A 479 6.82 -28.71 40.05
C ARG A 479 7.92 -29.53 39.36
N ASN A 480 8.04 -30.80 39.73
CA ASN A 480 9.10 -31.70 39.28
C ASN A 480 8.87 -32.27 37.88
N GLY A 481 7.65 -32.17 37.35
CA GLY A 481 7.25 -32.75 36.07
C GLY A 481 7.39 -31.80 34.87
N ILE A 482 6.81 -32.22 33.73
CA ILE A 482 6.76 -31.46 32.48
C ILE A 482 5.33 -31.45 31.91
N GLY A 483 5.03 -30.49 31.03
CA GLY A 483 3.69 -30.36 30.43
C GLY A 483 2.62 -30.17 31.51
N ALA A 484 1.61 -31.04 31.56
CA ALA A 484 0.55 -31.02 32.59
C ALA A 484 1.06 -31.24 34.03
N GLN A 485 2.29 -31.76 34.19
CA GLN A 485 2.97 -31.92 35.48
C GLN A 485 4.03 -30.83 35.71
N GLY A 486 4.22 -29.93 34.75
CA GLY A 486 5.13 -28.80 34.86
C GLY A 486 4.61 -27.74 35.83
N ASN A 487 5.34 -26.63 35.89
CA ASN A 487 5.00 -25.47 36.71
C ASN A 487 3.56 -25.03 36.50
N SER A 488 2.95 -24.56 37.58
CA SER A 488 1.56 -24.11 37.62
C SER A 488 1.49 -22.71 38.19
N LEU A 489 0.45 -21.94 37.86
CA LEU A 489 0.19 -20.66 38.52
C LEU A 489 0.00 -20.86 40.04
N ALA A 490 0.44 -19.89 40.84
CA ALA A 490 0.13 -19.83 42.26
C ALA A 490 -1.37 -19.57 42.51
N ASP A 491 -1.86 -19.76 43.74
CA ASP A 491 -3.27 -19.48 44.05
C ASP A 491 -3.60 -18.00 43.81
N GLY A 492 -4.75 -17.74 43.17
CA GLY A 492 -5.24 -16.39 42.89
C GLY A 492 -6.04 -16.27 41.60
N ASN A 493 -6.57 -15.07 41.37
CA ASN A 493 -7.16 -14.67 40.09
C ASN A 493 -6.07 -14.06 39.20
N TYR A 494 -6.16 -14.25 37.89
CA TYR A 494 -5.15 -13.79 36.95
C TYR A 494 -5.75 -13.00 35.80
N ARG A 495 -4.95 -12.10 35.25
CA ARG A 495 -5.28 -11.32 34.05
C ARG A 495 -4.17 -11.47 33.02
N LEU A 496 -4.51 -12.02 31.86
CA LEU A 496 -3.70 -12.05 30.66
C LEU A 496 -3.93 -10.76 29.88
N HIS A 497 -2.86 -10.10 29.46
CA HIS A 497 -2.87 -9.00 28.50
C HIS A 497 -2.03 -9.40 27.29
N ILE A 498 -2.63 -9.23 26.12
CA ILE A 498 -2.05 -9.49 24.80
C ILE A 498 -1.83 -8.12 24.16
N ASP A 499 -0.56 -7.74 23.97
CA ASP A 499 -0.17 -6.47 23.35
C ASP A 499 -0.34 -6.58 21.83
N ALA A 500 -1.23 -5.77 21.27
CA ALA A 500 -1.55 -5.82 19.86
C ALA A 500 -0.38 -5.41 18.95
N SER A 501 0.53 -4.56 19.44
CA SER A 501 1.66 -4.06 18.64
C SER A 501 2.70 -5.14 18.31
N ASP A 502 2.73 -6.21 19.10
CA ASP A 502 3.57 -7.40 18.91
C ASP A 502 2.83 -8.54 18.18
N ILE A 503 1.57 -8.36 17.80
CA ILE A 503 0.80 -9.33 17.02
C ILE A 503 0.78 -8.89 15.55
N ARG A 504 1.57 -9.58 14.72
CA ARG A 504 1.68 -9.32 13.28
C ARG A 504 1.37 -10.57 12.46
N SER A 505 0.54 -10.44 11.44
CA SER A 505 0.33 -11.49 10.45
C SER A 505 1.58 -11.68 9.58
N VAL A 506 1.71 -12.85 8.94
CA VAL A 506 2.75 -13.07 7.92
C VAL A 506 2.61 -12.16 6.70
N ARG A 507 1.44 -11.52 6.53
CA ARG A 507 1.16 -10.52 5.50
C ARG A 507 1.55 -9.09 5.91
N GLY A 508 2.00 -8.90 7.16
CA GLY A 508 2.43 -7.60 7.68
C GLY A 508 1.36 -6.82 8.45
N PHE A 509 0.14 -7.35 8.58
CA PHE A 509 -0.95 -6.68 9.28
C PHE A 509 -0.82 -6.80 10.80
N GLU A 510 -0.95 -5.67 11.49
CA GLU A 510 -0.96 -5.59 12.95
C GLU A 510 -2.37 -5.82 13.50
N MET A 511 -2.46 -6.39 14.71
CA MET A 511 -3.71 -6.41 15.48
C MET A 511 -4.08 -4.99 15.91
N PHE A 512 -5.36 -4.62 15.92
CA PHE A 512 -5.71 -3.22 16.21
C PHE A 512 -5.76 -2.86 17.68
N ARG A 513 -6.07 -3.82 18.55
CA ARG A 513 -6.34 -3.55 19.96
C ARG A 513 -5.88 -4.68 20.85
N ASP A 514 -5.31 -4.30 21.98
CA ASP A 514 -4.96 -5.24 23.03
C ASP A 514 -6.16 -6.08 23.44
N VAL A 515 -5.88 -7.33 23.79
CA VAL A 515 -6.88 -8.23 24.37
C VAL A 515 -6.54 -8.46 25.84
N VAL A 516 -7.55 -8.27 26.68
CA VAL A 516 -7.47 -8.53 28.11
C VAL A 516 -8.42 -9.67 28.46
N PHE A 517 -7.91 -10.70 29.14
CA PHE A 517 -8.66 -11.88 29.55
C PHE A 517 -8.42 -12.18 31.03
N GLY A 518 -9.46 -12.53 31.78
CA GLY A 518 -9.40 -12.75 33.23
C GLY A 518 -9.81 -11.54 34.07
N GLU A 519 -10.31 -10.47 33.45
CA GLU A 519 -10.91 -9.34 34.18
C GLU A 519 -12.33 -9.62 34.65
N GLN A 520 -13.05 -10.49 33.93
CA GLN A 520 -14.41 -10.84 34.28
C GLN A 520 -14.45 -12.21 34.96
N ALA A 521 -15.36 -12.37 35.93
CA ALA A 521 -15.52 -13.65 36.61
C ALA A 521 -15.83 -14.82 35.64
N VAL A 522 -16.51 -14.52 34.52
CA VAL A 522 -16.86 -15.49 33.47
C VAL A 522 -15.66 -16.05 32.71
N ASP A 523 -14.54 -15.32 32.67
CA ASP A 523 -13.31 -15.75 31.98
C ASP A 523 -12.68 -16.98 32.68
N GLY A 524 -12.94 -17.16 33.97
CA GLY A 524 -12.53 -18.35 34.72
C GLY A 524 -11.03 -18.54 34.84
N LEU A 525 -10.24 -17.46 34.65
CA LEU A 525 -8.79 -17.47 34.76
C LEU A 525 -8.35 -17.27 36.22
N PHE A 526 -8.27 -18.39 36.94
CA PHE A 526 -7.81 -18.44 38.32
C PHE A 526 -7.15 -19.79 38.61
N ARG A 527 -6.45 -19.89 39.73
CA ARG A 527 -5.95 -21.15 40.27
C ARG A 527 -6.27 -21.20 41.76
N LEU A 528 -6.80 -22.31 42.23
CA LEU A 528 -6.99 -22.62 43.64
C LEU A 528 -6.69 -24.10 43.87
N TYR A 529 -5.51 -24.44 44.40
CA TYR A 529 -5.14 -25.84 44.62
C TYR A 529 -6.16 -26.53 45.53
N GLY A 530 -6.72 -27.64 45.04
CA GLY A 530 -7.80 -28.38 45.69
C GLY A 530 -9.17 -28.18 45.01
N ASP A 531 -9.40 -27.06 44.32
CA ASP A 531 -10.63 -26.82 43.56
C ASP A 531 -10.63 -27.72 42.31
N SER A 532 -11.33 -28.85 42.40
CA SER A 532 -11.23 -29.93 41.42
C SER A 532 -12.32 -29.90 40.36
N ASP A 533 -13.34 -29.06 40.52
CA ASP A 533 -14.39 -28.82 39.53
C ASP A 533 -14.46 -27.37 39.00
N GLY A 534 -13.65 -26.47 39.55
CA GLY A 534 -13.45 -25.11 39.06
C GLY A 534 -14.54 -24.13 39.50
N ASP A 535 -15.19 -24.38 40.63
CA ASP A 535 -16.29 -23.53 41.12
C ASP A 535 -15.85 -22.39 42.05
N ARG A 536 -14.53 -22.21 42.21
CA ARG A 536 -13.82 -21.21 43.01
C ARG A 536 -13.83 -21.49 44.51
N ASP A 537 -14.22 -22.67 44.97
CA ASP A 537 -13.99 -23.07 46.34
C ASP A 537 -13.33 -24.45 46.46
N VAL A 538 -12.96 -24.82 47.68
CA VAL A 538 -12.44 -26.17 47.99
C VAL A 538 -13.31 -26.73 49.09
N ASP A 539 -14.27 -27.58 48.74
CA ASP A 539 -15.29 -28.07 49.66
C ASP A 539 -15.18 -29.58 49.96
N GLY A 540 -16.23 -30.12 50.62
CA GLY A 540 -16.30 -31.53 50.95
C GLY A 540 -16.37 -32.46 49.72
N GLN A 541 -16.85 -31.98 48.58
CA GLN A 541 -16.86 -32.71 47.33
C GLN A 541 -15.45 -32.82 46.75
N ASP A 542 -14.68 -31.73 46.77
CA ASP A 542 -13.26 -31.74 46.39
C ASP A 542 -12.45 -32.67 47.27
N TYR A 543 -12.68 -32.64 48.58
CA TYR A 543 -12.02 -33.55 49.52
C TYR A 543 -12.36 -35.02 49.20
N GLY A 544 -13.61 -35.30 48.87
CA GLY A 544 -14.05 -36.61 48.41
C GLY A 544 -13.31 -37.07 47.15
N ARG A 545 -13.15 -36.18 46.16
CA ARG A 545 -12.40 -36.45 44.92
C ARG A 545 -10.91 -36.62 45.16
N PHE A 546 -10.31 -35.84 46.05
CA PHE A 546 -8.93 -36.02 46.49
C PHE A 546 -8.71 -37.41 47.11
N GLY A 547 -9.63 -37.84 47.98
CA GLY A 547 -9.59 -39.17 48.58
C GLY A 547 -9.58 -40.33 47.56
N LEU A 548 -10.14 -40.14 46.36
CA LEU A 548 -10.13 -41.16 45.31
C LEU A 548 -8.75 -41.37 44.68
N THR A 549 -7.94 -40.30 44.60
CA THR A 549 -6.59 -40.35 44.04
C THR A 549 -5.48 -40.48 45.09
N PHE A 550 -5.80 -40.34 46.38
CA PHE A 550 -4.79 -40.43 47.45
C PHE A 550 -4.05 -41.78 47.43
N LEU A 551 -2.71 -41.71 47.54
CA LEU A 551 -1.74 -42.79 47.37
C LEU A 551 -1.79 -43.46 45.98
N ALA A 552 -2.26 -42.74 44.95
CA ALA A 552 -2.14 -43.16 43.57
C ALA A 552 -0.89 -42.58 42.93
N THR A 553 -0.30 -43.35 42.02
CA THR A 553 0.89 -42.98 41.24
C THR A 553 0.54 -42.88 39.77
N ALA A 554 1.32 -42.13 39.01
CA ALA A 554 1.20 -41.99 37.56
C ALA A 554 1.13 -43.38 36.89
N GLY A 555 0.16 -43.53 35.98
CA GLY A 555 -0.15 -44.81 35.31
C GLY A 555 -1.23 -45.65 36.00
N GLN A 556 -1.62 -45.32 37.24
CA GLN A 556 -2.81 -45.90 37.84
C GLN A 556 -4.07 -45.21 37.32
N ALA A 557 -5.13 -45.99 37.04
CA ALA A 557 -6.39 -45.45 36.49
C ALA A 557 -7.08 -44.40 37.38
N ARG A 558 -6.79 -44.42 38.69
CA ARG A 558 -7.35 -43.48 39.68
C ARG A 558 -6.48 -42.25 39.93
N PHE A 559 -5.28 -42.19 39.33
CA PHE A 559 -4.38 -41.06 39.52
C PHE A 559 -4.94 -39.82 38.83
N ASN A 560 -5.03 -38.72 39.58
CA ASN A 560 -5.39 -37.42 39.06
C ASN A 560 -4.21 -36.45 39.22
N ALA A 561 -3.53 -36.16 38.11
CA ALA A 561 -2.37 -35.28 38.05
C ALA A 561 -2.66 -33.82 38.48
N GLN A 562 -3.93 -33.41 38.51
CA GLN A 562 -4.30 -32.06 38.98
C GLN A 562 -4.26 -31.95 40.51
N LEU A 563 -4.27 -33.08 41.22
CA LEU A 563 -4.16 -33.14 42.67
C LEU A 563 -2.76 -33.59 43.13
N ASP A 564 -1.87 -33.90 42.20
CA ASP A 564 -0.42 -33.98 42.42
C ASP A 564 0.14 -32.55 42.43
N SER A 565 0.41 -32.03 43.61
CA SER A 565 0.71 -30.63 43.87
C SER A 565 2.13 -30.23 43.48
N ASP A 566 3.10 -31.12 43.65
CA ASP A 566 4.52 -30.90 43.36
C ASP A 566 4.96 -31.58 42.06
N GLY A 567 4.06 -32.28 41.38
CA GLY A 567 4.29 -32.87 40.06
C GLY A 567 5.29 -34.00 40.08
N ASP A 568 5.49 -34.68 41.21
CA ASP A 568 6.45 -35.78 41.35
C ASP A 568 5.93 -37.13 40.84
N GLY A 569 4.67 -37.16 40.39
CA GLY A 569 4.04 -38.32 39.77
C GLY A 569 3.30 -39.22 40.76
N ASP A 570 3.06 -38.78 42.00
CA ASP A 570 2.12 -39.40 42.90
C ASP A 570 1.22 -38.40 43.64
N VAL A 571 0.25 -38.90 44.41
CA VAL A 571 -0.58 -38.06 45.29
C VAL A 571 -0.45 -38.60 46.70
N ASP A 572 0.37 -37.97 47.52
CA ASP A 572 0.77 -38.46 48.84
C ASP A 572 0.44 -37.48 49.98
N GLY A 573 1.08 -37.68 51.13
CA GLY A 573 0.88 -36.87 52.32
C GLY A 573 1.28 -35.40 52.15
N GLN A 574 2.19 -35.08 51.24
CA GLN A 574 2.60 -33.70 50.92
C GLN A 574 1.49 -32.96 50.20
N ASP A 575 0.86 -33.62 49.21
CA ASP A 575 -0.30 -33.09 48.49
C ASP A 575 -1.48 -32.87 49.42
N TYR A 576 -1.73 -33.84 50.30
CA TYR A 576 -2.77 -33.72 51.32
C TYR A 576 -2.52 -32.54 52.25
N GLY A 577 -1.27 -32.32 52.66
CA GLY A 577 -0.86 -31.17 53.46
C GLY A 577 -1.17 -29.84 52.76
N ARG A 578 -0.87 -29.74 51.45
CA ARG A 578 -1.17 -28.55 50.64
C ARG A 578 -2.66 -28.37 50.40
N PHE A 579 -3.41 -29.45 50.16
CA PHE A 579 -4.86 -29.42 49.99
C PHE A 579 -5.52 -28.87 51.27
N GLY A 580 -5.06 -29.34 52.42
CA GLY A 580 -5.53 -28.91 53.73
C GLY A 580 -5.32 -27.42 54.00
N LEU A 581 -4.37 -26.75 53.32
CA LEU A 581 -4.21 -25.29 53.41
C LEU A 581 -5.37 -24.53 52.77
N ASN A 582 -6.06 -25.12 51.80
CA ASN A 582 -7.12 -24.48 51.04
C ASN A 582 -8.52 -25.03 51.34
N PHE A 583 -8.64 -26.13 52.08
CA PHE A 583 -9.93 -26.70 52.45
C PHE A 583 -10.84 -25.65 53.14
N LEU A 584 -12.05 -25.51 52.62
CA LEU A 584 -13.08 -24.52 52.97
C LEU A 584 -12.72 -23.05 52.62
N LYS A 585 -11.73 -22.81 51.73
CA LYS A 585 -11.49 -21.49 51.14
C LYS A 585 -12.30 -21.27 49.87
N ARG A 586 -12.49 -19.99 49.54
CA ARG A 586 -13.09 -19.50 48.31
C ARG A 586 -12.32 -18.27 47.81
N ILE A 587 -12.23 -18.07 46.50
CA ILE A 587 -11.61 -16.89 45.87
C ILE A 587 -12.52 -16.11 44.92
#